data_AF-A0A950KR36-F1
#
_entry.id   AF-A0A950KR36-F1
#
_cell.length_a   1.000
_cell.length_b   1.000
_cell.length_c   1.000
_cell.angle_alpha   90.00
_cell.angle_beta   90.00
_cell.angle_gamma   90.00
#
_symmetry.space_group_name_H-M   'P 1'
#
loop_
_entity.id
_entity.type
_entity.pdbx_description
1 polymer ?
#
loop_
_entity_poly.entity_id
_entity_poly.type
_entity_poly.pdbx_seq_one_letter_code
_entity_poly.pdbx_strand_id
1 'polypeptide(L)'
;MSPRRERRVFVLPSPGIKESYTAFKRLHPEIVDAVKIFNAYKREIPPRLLPREMKDHALKGALKGIRECHLNGLTGDVLLLYTHKNDEVRMLAICRHADLHGRRGRALKKRLEQQVA
;
A
#
# COMPACT_ATOMS: atom_id res chain seq x y z
N MET A 1 -33.38 -8.74 18.17
CA MET A 1 -31.94 -8.91 17.88
C MET A 1 -31.68 -8.42 16.46
N SER A 2 -31.08 -7.25 16.28
CA SER A 2 -30.62 -6.83 14.95
C SER A 2 -29.46 -7.73 14.52
N PRO A 3 -29.44 -8.24 13.27
CA PRO A 3 -28.31 -9.02 12.80
C PRO A 3 -27.06 -8.15 12.90
N ARG A 4 -26.01 -8.65 13.57
CA ARG A 4 -24.70 -8.01 13.57
C ARG A 4 -24.30 -7.91 12.10
N ARG A 5 -24.32 -6.69 11.53
CA ARG A 5 -23.75 -6.43 10.21
C ARG A 5 -22.34 -7.02 10.23
N GLU A 6 -22.09 -8.02 9.39
CA GLU A 6 -20.74 -8.53 9.17
C GLU A 6 -19.85 -7.33 8.91
N ARG A 7 -18.90 -7.09 9.82
CA ARG A 7 -17.84 -6.11 9.60
C ARG A 7 -17.15 -6.53 8.30
N ARG A 8 -16.87 -5.60 7.39
CA ARG A 8 -16.18 -5.87 6.13
C ARG A 8 -15.03 -4.90 6.00
N VAL A 9 -13.86 -5.41 5.62
CA VAL A 9 -12.71 -4.58 5.27
C VAL A 9 -12.68 -4.40 3.76
N PHE A 10 -12.62 -3.14 3.32
CA PHE A 10 -12.58 -2.80 1.91
C PHE A 10 -11.14 -2.55 1.50
N VAL A 11 -10.63 -3.34 0.55
CA VAL A 11 -9.35 -3.05 -0.10
C VAL A 11 -9.64 -2.42 -1.46
N LEU A 12 -9.34 -1.12 -1.58
CA LEU A 12 -9.70 -0.30 -2.73
C LEU A 12 -8.46 0.20 -3.48
N PRO A 13 -8.42 0.09 -4.81
CA PRO A 13 -7.40 0.76 -5.60
C PRO A 13 -7.67 2.28 -5.67
N SER A 14 -6.65 3.12 -5.53
CA SER A 14 -6.69 4.51 -5.98
C SER A 14 -6.57 4.58 -7.50
N PRO A 15 -6.88 5.72 -8.16
CA PRO A 15 -6.61 5.88 -9.58
C PRO A 15 -5.15 5.59 -9.97
N GLY A 16 -4.17 6.04 -9.17
CA GLY A 16 -2.73 5.95 -9.50
C GLY A 16 -2.05 4.59 -9.23
N ILE A 17 -2.76 3.63 -8.61
CA ILE A 17 -2.17 2.32 -8.35
C ILE A 17 -2.03 1.50 -9.64
N LYS A 18 -2.93 1.66 -10.62
CA LYS A 18 -2.95 0.82 -11.82
C LYS A 18 -1.72 1.06 -12.69
N GLU A 19 -1.36 2.32 -12.90
CA GLU A 19 -0.20 2.70 -13.72
C GLU A 19 1.09 2.25 -13.05
N SER A 20 1.24 2.54 -11.76
CA SER A 20 2.45 2.14 -11.01
C SER A 20 2.57 0.62 -10.90
N TYR A 21 1.49 -0.11 -10.62
CA TYR A 21 1.51 -1.57 -10.62
C TYR A 21 1.90 -2.15 -11.98
N THR A 22 1.35 -1.63 -13.08
CA THR A 22 1.68 -2.14 -14.43
C THR A 22 3.15 -1.90 -14.76
N ALA A 23 3.67 -0.71 -14.45
CA ALA A 23 5.07 -0.37 -14.68
C ALA A 23 6.03 -1.27 -13.89
N PHE A 24 5.78 -1.46 -12.59
CA PHE A 24 6.65 -2.26 -11.74
C PHE A 24 6.49 -3.76 -11.97
N LYS A 25 5.28 -4.28 -12.22
CA LYS A 25 5.05 -5.71 -12.53
C LYS A 25 5.88 -6.17 -13.73
N ARG A 26 6.05 -5.31 -14.74
CA ARG A 26 6.85 -5.62 -15.93
C ARG A 26 8.34 -5.82 -15.60
N LEU A 27 8.86 -5.07 -14.64
CA LEU A 27 10.27 -5.10 -14.24
C LEU A 27 10.55 -6.07 -13.09
N HIS A 28 9.53 -6.31 -12.26
CA HIS A 28 9.56 -7.07 -11.02
C HIS A 28 8.31 -7.96 -10.96
N PRO A 29 8.25 -9.07 -11.72
CA PRO A 29 7.07 -9.93 -11.77
C PRO A 29 6.72 -10.55 -10.41
N GLU A 30 7.70 -10.67 -9.50
CA GLU A 30 7.52 -11.18 -8.13
C GLU A 30 6.54 -10.35 -7.27
N ILE A 31 6.34 -9.07 -7.60
CA ILE A 31 5.42 -8.22 -6.84
C ILE A 31 3.97 -8.68 -6.95
N VAL A 32 3.63 -9.45 -7.99
CA VAL A 32 2.28 -9.95 -8.21
C VAL A 32 1.84 -10.80 -7.03
N ASP A 33 2.69 -11.71 -6.56
CA ASP A 33 2.35 -12.59 -5.44
C ASP A 33 2.39 -11.83 -4.11
N ALA A 34 3.31 -10.89 -3.94
CA ALA A 34 3.32 -10.01 -2.77
C ALA A 34 2.04 -9.16 -2.66
N VAL A 35 1.51 -8.64 -3.78
CA VAL A 35 0.24 -7.90 -3.81
C VAL A 35 -0.95 -8.82 -3.51
N LYS A 36 -0.94 -10.08 -3.98
CA LYS A 36 -1.97 -11.06 -3.61
C LYS A 36 -1.94 -11.35 -2.10
N ILE A 37 -0.76 -11.56 -1.53
CA ILE A 37 -0.57 -11.77 -0.09
C ILE A 37 -1.08 -10.56 0.69
N PHE A 38 -0.68 -9.34 0.30
CA PHE A 38 -1.18 -8.11 0.89
C PHE A 38 -2.72 -8.06 0.88
N ASN A 39 -3.33 -8.30 -0.28
CA ASN A 39 -4.78 -8.24 -0.43
C ASN A 39 -5.49 -9.28 0.43
N ALA A 40 -4.99 -10.51 0.51
CA ALA A 40 -5.57 -11.56 1.34
C ALA A 40 -5.53 -11.15 2.83
N TYR A 41 -4.37 -10.75 3.32
CA TYR A 41 -4.15 -10.41 4.74
C TYR A 41 -4.96 -9.19 5.17
N LYS A 42 -5.03 -8.16 4.32
CA LYS A 42 -5.79 -6.94 4.64
C LYS A 42 -7.30 -7.11 4.52
N ARG A 43 -7.80 -8.18 3.90
CA ARG A 43 -9.24 -8.50 3.84
C ARG A 43 -9.73 -9.36 5.01
N GLU A 44 -8.83 -9.96 5.78
CA GLU A 44 -9.20 -10.66 7.02
C GLU A 44 -9.83 -9.70 8.05
N ILE A 45 -10.62 -10.25 8.98
CA ILE A 45 -11.40 -9.46 9.94
C ILE A 45 -11.19 -10.03 11.35
N PRO A 46 -10.39 -9.36 12.21
CA PRO A 46 -9.65 -8.12 11.93
C PRO A 46 -8.51 -8.32 10.89
N PRO A 47 -8.02 -7.25 10.25
CA PRO A 47 -6.92 -7.34 9.30
C PRO A 47 -5.71 -8.05 9.89
N ARG A 48 -5.22 -9.08 9.20
CA ARG A 48 -4.04 -9.83 9.63
C ARG A 48 -2.79 -9.00 9.48
N LEU A 49 -1.85 -9.18 10.42
CA LEU A 49 -0.51 -8.59 10.31
C LEU A 49 0.23 -9.18 9.12
N LEU A 50 0.80 -8.31 8.28
CA LEU A 50 1.59 -8.73 7.12
C LEU A 50 2.83 -9.52 7.56
N PRO A 51 3.34 -10.44 6.73
CA PRO A 51 4.60 -11.12 6.99
C PRO A 51 5.72 -10.14 7.30
N ARG A 52 6.62 -10.52 8.23
CA ARG A 52 7.68 -9.64 8.75
C ARG A 52 8.62 -9.14 7.65
N GLU A 53 8.81 -9.95 6.61
CA GLU A 53 9.63 -9.71 5.44
C GLU A 53 9.11 -8.54 4.60
N MET A 54 7.79 -8.28 4.64
CA MET A 54 7.19 -7.11 3.98
C MET A 54 7.43 -5.81 4.76
N LYS A 55 8.00 -5.86 5.98
CA LYS A 55 8.41 -4.71 6.80
C LYS A 55 7.35 -3.60 6.87
N ASP A 56 6.09 -3.97 7.08
CA ASP A 56 4.98 -3.04 7.11
C ASP A 56 5.11 -1.98 8.22
N HIS A 57 5.12 -0.70 7.87
CA HIS A 57 5.18 0.37 8.86
C HIS A 57 4.58 1.69 8.37
N ALA A 58 4.30 2.59 9.32
CA ALA A 58 3.82 3.93 9.02
C ALA A 58 4.99 4.84 8.63
N LEU A 59 4.82 5.60 7.53
CA LEU A 59 5.76 6.62 7.12
C LEU A 59 5.71 7.83 8.06
N LYS A 60 6.82 8.56 8.10
CA LYS A 60 7.02 9.76 8.93
C LYS A 60 7.16 11.02 8.06
N GLY A 61 7.17 12.19 8.70
CA GLY A 61 7.42 13.47 8.03
C GLY A 61 6.34 13.82 7.00
N ALA A 62 6.76 14.18 5.79
CA ALA A 62 5.87 14.64 4.72
C ALA A 62 4.83 13.59 4.28
N LEU A 63 5.08 12.29 4.50
CA LEU A 63 4.16 11.21 4.13
C LEU A 63 3.42 10.64 5.36
N LYS A 64 3.34 11.38 6.47
CA LYS A 64 2.61 10.97 7.67
C LYS A 64 1.16 10.60 7.33
N GLY A 65 0.69 9.47 7.85
CA GLY A 65 -0.65 8.94 7.59
C GLY A 65 -0.69 7.90 6.46
N ILE A 66 0.39 7.80 5.67
CA ILE A 66 0.60 6.73 4.70
C ILE A 66 1.43 5.62 5.36
N ARG A 67 1.15 4.38 4.98
CA ARG A 67 1.93 3.20 5.34
C ARG A 67 2.65 2.67 4.11
N GLU A 68 3.77 2.00 4.33
CA GLU A 68 4.46 1.26 3.30
C GLU A 68 4.67 -0.20 3.68
N CYS A 69 4.77 -1.06 2.68
CA CYS A 69 5.34 -2.39 2.81
C CYS A 69 6.14 -2.76 1.56
N HIS A 70 7.13 -3.64 1.72
CA HIS A 70 8.00 -4.11 0.67
C HIS A 70 7.33 -5.22 -0.14
N LEU A 71 7.42 -5.13 -1.47
CA LEU A 71 6.82 -6.08 -2.40
C LEU A 71 7.82 -7.08 -3.00
N ASN A 72 9.12 -6.81 -2.92
CA ASN A 72 10.16 -7.63 -3.56
C ASN A 72 11.19 -8.23 -2.58
N GLY A 73 10.76 -8.47 -1.33
CA GLY A 73 11.57 -9.19 -0.33
C GLY A 73 12.96 -8.58 -0.10
N LEU A 74 14.01 -9.38 -0.34
CA LEU A 74 15.40 -9.13 0.06
C LEU A 74 16.07 -7.89 -0.56
N THR A 75 15.68 -7.48 -1.78
CA THR A 75 16.25 -6.27 -2.41
C THR A 75 15.62 -4.99 -1.87
N GLY A 76 14.46 -5.09 -1.21
CA GLY A 76 13.87 -4.02 -0.40
C GLY A 76 13.44 -2.75 -1.12
N ASP A 77 13.68 -2.64 -2.42
CA ASP A 77 13.53 -1.35 -3.10
C ASP A 77 12.13 -1.06 -3.59
N VAL A 78 11.27 -2.07 -3.82
CA VAL A 78 9.91 -1.85 -4.36
C VAL A 78 8.88 -1.87 -3.24
N LEU A 79 8.11 -0.79 -3.13
CA LEU A 79 7.23 -0.52 -2.02
C LEU A 79 5.79 -0.35 -2.50
N LEU A 80 4.84 -0.92 -1.76
CA LEU A 80 3.43 -0.56 -1.85
C LEU A 80 3.13 0.53 -0.82
N LEU A 81 2.62 1.65 -1.30
CA LEU A 81 2.07 2.72 -0.45
C LEU A 81 0.57 2.54 -0.31
N TYR A 82 0.08 2.65 0.93
CA TYR A 82 -1.34 2.50 1.22
C TYR A 82 -1.77 3.29 2.46
N THR A 83 -3.06 3.58 2.59
CA THR A 83 -3.65 4.08 3.85
C THR A 83 -4.51 2.99 4.46
N HIS A 84 -4.63 3.00 5.79
CA HIS A 84 -5.53 2.11 6.53
C HIS A 84 -6.28 2.92 7.58
N LYS A 85 -7.59 3.11 7.39
CA LYS A 85 -8.44 3.90 8.29
C LYS A 85 -9.81 3.24 8.46
N ASN A 86 -10.25 3.13 9.71
CA ASN A 86 -11.48 2.43 10.12
C ASN A 86 -11.48 0.97 9.66
N ASP A 87 -12.05 0.68 8.49
CA ASP A 87 -12.07 -0.64 7.86
C ASP A 87 -11.80 -0.50 6.33
N GLU A 88 -11.15 0.59 5.91
CA GLU A 88 -10.75 0.83 4.52
C GLU A 88 -9.22 0.80 4.40
N VAL A 89 -8.74 -0.06 3.52
CA VAL A 89 -7.36 -0.12 3.06
C VAL A 89 -7.33 0.37 1.62
N ARG A 90 -6.70 1.52 1.38
CA ARG A 90 -6.60 2.11 0.04
C ARG A 90 -5.18 1.96 -0.48
N MET A 91 -5.01 1.20 -1.56
CA MET A 91 -3.73 1.06 -2.26
C MET A 91 -3.50 2.30 -3.11
N LEU A 92 -2.40 3.02 -2.85
CA LEU A 92 -2.16 4.35 -3.41
C LEU A 92 -1.21 4.34 -4.61
N ALA A 93 -0.04 3.73 -4.46
CA ALA A 93 0.97 3.66 -5.51
C ALA A 93 2.02 2.59 -5.19
N ILE A 94 2.73 2.15 -6.23
CA ILE A 94 3.99 1.43 -6.09
C ILE A 94 5.16 2.35 -6.49
N CYS A 95 6.22 2.37 -5.70
CA CYS A 95 7.40 3.21 -5.94
C CYS A 95 8.68 2.56 -5.46
N ARG A 96 9.83 3.22 -5.70
CA ARG A 96 11.09 2.83 -5.08
C ARG A 96 11.30 3.50 -3.73
N HIS A 97 12.12 2.92 -2.86
CA HIS A 97 12.48 3.54 -1.58
C HIS A 97 13.12 4.93 -1.76
N ALA A 98 13.96 5.09 -2.77
CA ALA A 98 14.56 6.39 -3.12
C ALA A 98 13.53 7.48 -3.48
N ASP A 99 12.29 7.11 -3.83
CA ASP A 99 11.23 8.06 -4.19
C ASP A 99 10.56 8.69 -2.97
N LEU A 100 10.78 8.16 -1.76
CA LEU A 100 10.17 8.67 -0.53
C LEU A 100 10.82 9.96 -0.01
N HIS A 101 12.00 10.31 -0.51
CA HIS A 101 12.84 11.35 0.07
C HIS A 101 13.04 12.57 -0.85
N GLY A 102 13.42 13.69 -0.22
CA GLY A 102 13.80 14.92 -0.92
C GLY A 102 12.72 15.48 -1.85
N ARG A 103 13.13 15.93 -3.03
CA ARG A 103 12.22 16.50 -4.04
C ARG A 103 11.22 15.46 -4.57
N ARG A 104 11.65 14.20 -4.73
CA ARG A 104 10.79 13.10 -5.19
C ARG A 104 9.69 12.78 -4.18
N GLY A 105 10.04 12.69 -2.90
CA GLY A 105 9.07 12.46 -1.83
C GLY A 105 7.98 13.54 -1.75
N ARG A 106 8.36 14.82 -1.90
CA ARG A 106 7.40 15.94 -1.95
C ARG A 106 6.47 15.85 -3.17
N ALA A 107 7.01 15.55 -4.35
CA ALA A 107 6.21 15.38 -5.55
C ALA A 107 5.27 14.16 -5.44
N LEU A 108 5.76 13.07 -4.87
CA LEU A 108 4.97 11.88 -4.58
C LEU A 108 3.81 12.21 -3.64
N LYS A 109 4.06 12.90 -2.52
CA LYS A 109 3.02 13.36 -1.60
C LYS A 109 1.92 14.13 -2.32
N LYS A 110 2.29 15.14 -3.12
CA LYS A 110 1.32 15.96 -3.87
C LYS A 110 0.47 15.10 -4.80
N ARG A 111 1.08 14.15 -5.51
CA ARG A 111 0.36 13.22 -6.39
C ARG A 111 -0.58 12.30 -5.61
N LEU A 112 -0.17 11.82 -4.44
CA LEU A 112 -1.00 10.96 -3.60
C LEU A 112 -2.19 11.71 -3.00
N GLU A 113 -1.99 12.95 -2.54
CA GLU A 113 -3.08 13.79 -2.01
C GLU A 113 -4.19 14.04 -3.03
N GLN A 114 -3.84 14.20 -4.31
CA GLN A 114 -4.79 14.36 -5.41
C GLN A 114 -5.64 13.11 -5.70
N GLN A 115 -5.26 11.93 -5.17
CA GLN A 115 -5.96 10.67 -5.40
C GLN A 115 -6.89 10.26 -4.25
N VAL A 116 -6.81 10.96 -3.12
CA VAL A 116 -7.57 10.67 -1.89
C VAL A 116 -8.50 11.84 -1.54
N ALA A 117 -8.49 12.91 -2.34
CA ALA A 117 -9.41 14.04 -2.27
C ALA A 117 -10.74 13.72 -2.94
#